data_AF-A0A9D4B470-F1
#
_entry.id   AF-A0A9D4B470-F1
#
_cell.length_a   1.000
_cell.length_b   1.000
_cell.length_c   1.000
_cell.angle_alpha   90.00
_cell.angle_beta   90.00
_cell.angle_gamma   90.00
#
_symmetry.space_group_name_H-M   'P 1'
#
loop_
_entity.id
_entity.type
_entity.pdbx_description
1 polymer ?
#
loop_
_entity_poly.entity_id
_entity_poly.type
_entity_poly.pdbx_seq_one_letter_code
_entity_poly.pdbx_strand_id
1 'polypeptide(L)'
;MQNHLPSYGSKDFKLFITGYIPGTFVTISVNKTDFFTTVTANPEQTVSVMIPAFVELAGSNIFDHTVIIRADHEISILALNYKAYTADTTVVYPVEKLGTEYYVVTPVGNPDGLNKQFAVVAWKDPTIVDVYLKGAVTFQRKAYRAGTKLVISLGAYQAVQLQSHDDLSGTRIVSQNPVAVYSGHVCVAKHTKCDYVSEQLLPVSDWGTTFIVPPLSFQPKFDLVYVAASQHTRIDYQSGRARATRNLVAGQVVTFEIKFPNPLYISASAGIQVVFFCAGGSKGKIAYDPFLLMIPDVSGYCQIYNIHGQDQYDNYAIITAKTSESGGITIDKEPLGVIAWRPIPGTGFSWAEYNLGKGFKRETMEHPTSPFGLLSIGIASKSGYGSAAIGASNIPTPSCSVVLCKEGTVCQMIDGQPECLPVSAATCWAGGYLHYHTFDGRLYDIHGACTYTVAKTCGCDCDPHSFDITAENGNRGNTQISYIGSLSIQVDGVTITVARAEVGFVRGAEERCDVFTVDSASEEINSSILHQLE
;
A
#
# COMPACT_ATOMS: atom_id res chain seq x y z
N MET A 1 8.26 8.38 -9.51
CA MET A 1 8.85 9.08 -10.68
C MET A 1 8.05 10.33 -11.00
N GLN A 2 8.52 11.18 -11.90
CA GLN A 2 7.84 12.44 -12.24
C GLN A 2 6.46 12.17 -12.86
N ASN A 3 5.39 12.65 -12.23
CA ASN A 3 4.03 12.59 -12.75
C ASN A 3 3.68 13.94 -13.38
N HIS A 4 3.55 13.98 -14.71
CA HIS A 4 3.36 15.20 -15.48
C HIS A 4 4.45 16.26 -15.20
N LEU A 5 4.22 17.53 -15.53
CA LEU A 5 5.06 18.66 -15.13
C LEU A 5 5.03 18.86 -13.59
N PRO A 6 6.14 19.28 -12.96
CA PRO A 6 6.21 19.46 -11.50
C PRO A 6 5.16 20.41 -10.91
N SER A 7 4.72 21.42 -11.67
CA SER A 7 3.72 22.42 -11.28
C SER A 7 2.28 22.01 -11.54
N TYR A 8 2.04 20.80 -12.07
CA TYR A 8 0.71 20.36 -12.48
C TYR A 8 -0.08 19.76 -11.32
N GLY A 9 -1.32 20.25 -11.13
CA GLY A 9 -2.30 19.66 -10.22
C GLY A 9 -1.92 19.68 -8.73
N SER A 10 -2.89 19.34 -7.88
CA SER A 10 -2.60 18.93 -6.51
C SER A 10 -1.95 17.56 -6.52
N LYS A 11 -1.03 17.32 -5.58
CA LYS A 11 -0.29 16.06 -5.44
C LYS A 11 -0.89 15.25 -4.29
N ASP A 12 -1.22 14.00 -4.55
CA ASP A 12 -1.74 13.05 -3.57
C ASP A 12 -0.98 11.74 -3.74
N PHE A 13 0.11 11.58 -3.00
CA PHE A 13 0.93 10.37 -3.04
C PHE A 13 0.59 9.52 -1.83
N LYS A 14 0.24 8.26 -2.05
CA LYS A 14 -0.22 7.35 -1.00
C LYS A 14 0.52 6.03 -1.06
N LEU A 15 0.77 5.47 0.12
CA LEU A 15 1.11 4.06 0.31
C LEU A 15 -0.08 3.38 0.97
N PHE A 16 -0.52 2.27 0.39
CA PHE A 16 -1.47 1.37 1.01
C PHE A 16 -0.69 0.19 1.58
N ILE A 17 -0.72 0.07 2.91
CA ILE A 17 0.08 -0.90 3.65
C ILE A 17 -0.86 -1.93 4.25
N THR A 18 -0.68 -3.19 3.87
CA THR A 18 -1.42 -4.32 4.43
C THR A 18 -0.47 -5.16 5.27
N GLY A 19 -0.81 -5.36 6.54
CA GLY A 19 -0.09 -6.25 7.46
C GLY A 19 -0.74 -7.63 7.49
N TYR A 20 0.07 -8.67 7.67
CA TYR A 20 -0.41 -10.05 7.76
C TYR A 20 -0.43 -10.60 9.19
N ILE A 21 0.15 -9.87 10.14
CA ILE A 21 0.23 -10.23 11.56
C ILE A 21 -0.37 -9.08 12.40
N PRO A 22 -1.21 -9.36 13.41
CA PRO A 22 -1.76 -8.31 14.28
C PRO A 22 -0.68 -7.48 14.94
N GLY A 23 -0.87 -6.16 14.97
CA GLY A 23 0.08 -5.24 15.60
C GLY A 23 1.37 -5.01 14.82
N THR A 24 1.45 -5.37 13.53
CA THR A 24 2.66 -5.17 12.70
C THR A 24 3.04 -3.69 12.69
N PHE A 25 4.22 -3.36 13.21
CA PHE A 25 4.67 -1.99 13.33
C PHE A 25 5.46 -1.58 12.09
N VAL A 26 5.01 -0.51 11.42
CA VAL A 26 5.61 -0.02 10.18
C VAL A 26 6.10 1.41 10.36
N THR A 27 7.36 1.64 10.04
CA THR A 27 8.01 2.94 10.02
C THR A 27 8.23 3.40 8.59
N ILE A 28 7.81 4.63 8.27
CA ILE A 28 8.02 5.28 6.99
C ILE A 28 8.82 6.56 7.22
N SER A 29 9.94 6.69 6.52
CA SER A 29 10.77 7.91 6.55
C SER A 29 11.23 8.30 5.15
N VAL A 30 11.76 9.51 5.01
CA VAL A 30 12.37 9.97 3.76
C VAL A 30 13.83 10.35 3.99
N ASN A 31 14.72 9.80 3.17
CA ASN A 31 16.16 9.99 3.31
C ASN A 31 16.55 11.47 3.25
N LYS A 32 17.52 11.86 4.10
CA LYS A 32 17.99 13.24 4.30
C LYS A 32 16.90 14.29 4.55
N THR A 33 15.80 13.90 5.19
CA THR A 33 14.75 14.82 5.64
C THR A 33 14.26 14.44 7.03
N ASP A 34 13.51 15.34 7.66
CA ASP A 34 12.89 15.11 8.97
C ASP A 34 11.53 14.41 8.87
N PHE A 35 11.08 14.02 7.67
CA PHE A 35 9.81 13.31 7.52
C PHE A 35 9.92 11.90 8.10
N PHE A 36 9.05 11.62 9.07
CA PHE A 36 8.94 10.36 9.76
C PHE A 36 7.48 10.14 10.19
N THR A 37 6.96 8.93 9.96
CA THR A 37 5.64 8.52 10.44
C THR A 37 5.64 7.03 10.74
N THR A 38 4.77 6.61 11.63
CA THR A 38 4.61 5.23 12.07
C THR A 38 3.16 4.83 11.99
N VAL A 39 2.90 3.59 11.58
CA VAL A 39 1.57 3.02 11.55
C VAL A 39 1.59 1.60 12.09
N THR A 40 0.48 1.18 12.67
CA THR A 40 0.25 -0.21 13.04
C THR A 40 -0.68 -0.83 12.02
N ALA A 41 -0.25 -1.90 11.37
CA ALA A 41 -1.04 -2.64 10.41
C ALA A 41 -1.54 -3.97 11.03
N ASN A 42 -2.82 -4.26 10.85
CA ASN A 42 -3.43 -5.51 11.29
C ASN A 42 -3.87 -6.34 10.07
N PRO A 43 -4.05 -7.67 10.23
CA PRO A 43 -4.70 -8.50 9.23
C PRO A 43 -6.05 -7.92 8.89
N GLU A 44 -6.43 -8.01 7.61
CA GLU A 44 -7.70 -7.45 7.14
C GLU A 44 -7.81 -5.94 7.45
N GLN A 45 -6.69 -5.23 7.63
CA GLN A 45 -6.59 -3.77 7.72
C GLN A 45 -5.58 -3.27 6.68
N THR A 46 -5.96 -2.23 5.94
CA THR A 46 -5.04 -1.53 5.04
C THR A 46 -4.96 -0.10 5.50
N VAL A 47 -3.76 0.31 5.89
CA VAL A 47 -3.50 1.67 6.32
C VAL A 47 -3.05 2.49 5.11
N SER A 48 -3.70 3.62 4.89
CA SER A 48 -3.30 4.60 3.88
C SER A 48 -2.38 5.64 4.51
N VAL A 49 -1.16 5.77 4.00
CA VAL A 49 -0.17 6.76 4.46
C VAL A 49 0.08 7.77 3.36
N MET A 50 -0.13 9.05 3.68
CA MET A 50 0.18 10.16 2.79
C MET A 50 1.70 10.39 2.74
N ILE A 51 2.25 10.53 1.54
CA ILE A 51 3.67 10.79 1.31
C ILE A 51 3.88 12.24 0.86
N PRO A 52 4.88 12.95 1.41
CA PRO A 52 5.10 14.35 1.06
C PRO A 52 5.35 14.59 -0.43
N ALA A 53 4.77 15.66 -0.95
CA ALA A 53 4.89 16.10 -2.34
C ALA A 53 6.33 16.28 -2.84
N PHE A 54 7.31 16.53 -1.96
CA PHE A 54 8.70 16.76 -2.34
C PHE A 54 9.44 15.47 -2.72
N VAL A 55 8.88 14.28 -2.44
CA VAL A 55 9.52 13.01 -2.82
C VAL A 55 9.49 12.75 -4.34
N GLU A 56 8.66 13.51 -5.06
CA GLU A 56 8.57 13.40 -6.51
C GLU A 56 9.93 13.71 -7.16
N LEU A 57 10.44 12.78 -7.95
CA LEU A 57 11.61 13.00 -8.79
C LEU A 57 11.24 13.92 -9.97
N ALA A 58 12.14 14.83 -10.38
CA ALA A 58 11.87 15.75 -11.49
C ALA A 58 13.10 15.92 -12.40
N GLY A 59 12.92 15.61 -13.69
CA GLY A 59 13.99 15.65 -14.69
C GLY A 59 15.03 14.53 -14.54
N SER A 60 16.16 14.68 -15.21
CA SER A 60 17.28 13.75 -15.17
C SER A 60 18.35 14.16 -14.15
N ASN A 61 18.30 13.61 -12.94
CA ASN A 61 19.26 13.92 -11.87
C ASN A 61 19.36 12.78 -10.83
N ILE A 62 20.28 12.92 -9.88
CA ILE A 62 20.36 12.13 -8.65
C ILE A 62 19.59 12.87 -7.55
N PHE A 63 18.88 12.12 -6.73
CA PHE A 63 18.02 12.60 -5.66
C PHE A 63 18.31 11.87 -4.35
N ASP A 64 18.12 12.58 -3.25
CA ASP A 64 18.39 12.09 -1.90
C ASP A 64 17.13 11.75 -1.11
N HIS A 65 15.93 11.99 -1.64
CA HIS A 65 14.66 11.90 -0.91
C HIS A 65 13.90 10.59 -1.16
N THR A 66 14.60 9.46 -1.10
CA THR A 66 14.00 8.12 -1.21
C THR A 66 13.12 7.82 0.00
N VAL A 67 11.91 7.31 -0.23
CA VAL A 67 11.01 6.80 0.82
C VAL A 67 11.55 5.45 1.31
N ILE A 68 11.76 5.32 2.61
CA ILE A 68 12.24 4.11 3.27
C ILE A 68 11.13 3.56 4.14
N ILE A 69 10.78 2.29 3.93
CA ILE A 69 9.72 1.60 4.67
C ILE A 69 10.37 0.43 5.40
N ARG A 70 10.13 0.33 6.70
CA ARG A 70 10.59 -0.78 7.55
C ARG A 70 9.42 -1.32 8.33
N ALA A 71 9.29 -2.63 8.38
CA ALA A 71 8.32 -3.32 9.21
C ALA A 71 9.04 -4.37 10.06
N ASP A 72 8.50 -4.66 11.23
CA ASP A 72 8.97 -5.75 12.09
C ASP A 72 8.48 -7.13 11.61
N HIS A 73 7.40 -7.15 10.83
CA HIS A 73 6.81 -8.34 10.21
C HIS A 73 6.51 -8.13 8.72
N GLU A 74 6.10 -9.20 8.04
CA GLU A 74 5.75 -9.16 6.63
C GLU A 74 4.56 -8.22 6.35
N ILE A 75 4.76 -7.36 5.36
CA ILE A 75 3.75 -6.42 4.86
C ILE A 75 3.75 -6.44 3.34
N SER A 76 2.65 -5.98 2.76
CA SER A 76 2.61 -5.62 1.34
C SER A 76 2.28 -4.15 1.15
N ILE A 77 2.83 -3.57 0.09
CA ILE A 77 2.70 -2.15 -0.22
C ILE A 77 2.21 -1.98 -1.66
N LEU A 78 1.12 -1.24 -1.82
CA LEU A 78 0.72 -0.65 -3.09
C LEU A 78 0.96 0.85 -3.04
N ALA A 79 1.74 1.39 -3.98
CA ALA A 79 1.93 2.83 -4.11
C ALA A 79 0.94 3.41 -5.12
N LEU A 80 0.33 4.54 -4.78
CA LEU A 80 -0.45 5.38 -5.69
C LEU A 80 0.28 6.70 -5.89
N ASN A 81 0.56 7.03 -7.14
CA ASN A 81 1.05 8.34 -7.52
C ASN A 81 -0.09 9.09 -8.22
N TYR A 82 -0.82 9.91 -7.49
CA TYR A 82 -1.91 10.72 -8.05
C TYR A 82 -1.55 12.19 -8.11
N LYS A 83 -1.90 12.80 -9.24
CA LYS A 83 -2.17 14.24 -9.36
C LYS A 83 -3.52 14.43 -10.03
N ALA A 84 -4.05 15.65 -9.99
CA ALA A 84 -5.34 15.96 -10.60
C ALA A 84 -5.43 15.44 -12.06
N TYR A 85 -6.29 14.44 -12.32
CA TYR A 85 -6.47 13.77 -13.62
C TYR A 85 -5.26 13.02 -14.15
N THR A 86 -4.37 12.53 -13.29
CA THR A 86 -3.29 11.66 -13.73
C THR A 86 -2.79 10.78 -12.59
N ALA A 87 -2.84 9.48 -12.79
CA ALA A 87 -2.56 8.51 -11.73
C ALA A 87 -2.01 7.20 -12.29
N ASP A 88 -1.23 6.50 -11.48
CA ASP A 88 -1.03 5.07 -11.67
C ASP A 88 -0.71 4.42 -10.33
N THR A 89 -0.89 3.10 -10.27
CA THR A 89 -0.52 2.29 -9.10
C THR A 89 0.62 1.35 -9.44
N THR A 90 1.43 1.00 -8.46
CA THR A 90 2.47 -0.03 -8.63
C THR A 90 2.68 -0.78 -7.32
N VAL A 91 2.92 -2.08 -7.42
CA VAL A 91 3.32 -2.89 -6.27
C VAL A 91 4.75 -2.50 -5.90
N VAL A 92 4.99 -2.22 -4.63
CA VAL A 92 6.34 -1.96 -4.13
C VAL A 92 6.93 -3.25 -3.60
N TYR A 93 7.90 -3.81 -4.34
CA TYR A 93 8.53 -5.06 -3.96
C TYR A 93 9.52 -4.87 -2.81
N PRO A 94 9.61 -5.83 -1.88
CA PRO A 94 10.52 -5.76 -0.76
C PRO A 94 11.98 -5.98 -1.21
N VAL A 95 12.94 -5.62 -0.35
CA VAL A 95 14.36 -5.52 -0.71
C VAL A 95 14.98 -6.85 -1.14
N GLU A 96 14.46 -7.97 -0.65
CA GLU A 96 14.85 -9.34 -1.01
C GLU A 96 14.41 -9.77 -2.42
N LYS A 97 13.50 -9.01 -3.06
CA LYS A 97 13.08 -9.20 -4.45
C LYS A 97 13.83 -8.30 -5.43
N LEU A 98 14.76 -7.48 -4.94
CA LEU A 98 15.61 -6.65 -5.79
C LEU A 98 16.77 -7.47 -6.36
N GLY A 99 17.25 -7.07 -7.53
CA GLY A 99 18.35 -7.74 -8.23
C GLY A 99 19.29 -6.73 -8.87
N THR A 100 20.16 -7.22 -9.73
CA THR A 100 21.27 -6.43 -10.29
C THR A 100 21.20 -6.23 -11.80
N GLU A 101 20.21 -6.82 -12.48
CA GLU A 101 20.04 -6.70 -13.93
C GLU A 101 18.58 -6.47 -14.31
N TYR A 102 18.32 -5.44 -15.10
CA TYR A 102 16.98 -5.02 -15.53
C TYR A 102 16.97 -4.55 -16.98
N TYR A 103 15.80 -4.62 -17.61
CA TYR A 103 15.53 -4.03 -18.92
C TYR A 103 14.32 -3.10 -18.86
N VAL A 104 14.52 -1.86 -19.28
CA VAL A 104 13.49 -0.80 -19.26
C VAL A 104 12.44 -1.05 -20.36
N VAL A 105 11.18 -0.71 -20.09
CA VAL A 105 10.07 -0.70 -21.07
C VAL A 105 9.29 0.60 -20.91
N THR A 106 9.33 1.45 -21.94
CA THR A 106 8.64 2.75 -21.91
C THR A 106 7.57 2.80 -23.00
N PRO A 107 6.28 2.90 -22.66
CA PRO A 107 5.22 2.98 -23.64
C PRO A 107 5.41 4.14 -24.61
N VAL A 108 5.10 3.91 -25.89
CA VAL A 108 5.20 4.92 -26.94
C VAL A 108 3.81 5.37 -27.38
N GLY A 109 3.57 6.68 -27.31
CA GLY A 109 2.29 7.31 -27.61
C GLY A 109 2.43 8.80 -27.92
N ASN A 110 1.33 9.43 -28.33
CA ASN A 110 1.27 10.86 -28.68
C ASN A 110 0.70 11.68 -27.51
N PRO A 111 1.05 12.97 -27.36
CA PRO A 111 2.02 13.70 -28.16
C PRO A 111 3.46 13.32 -27.79
N ASP A 112 4.35 13.26 -28.77
CA ASP A 112 5.79 12.95 -28.63
C ASP A 112 6.59 13.96 -27.76
N GLY A 113 5.93 14.95 -27.16
CA GLY A 113 6.56 16.07 -26.46
C GLY A 113 6.89 15.85 -24.98
N LEU A 114 6.42 14.76 -24.36
CA LEU A 114 6.70 14.45 -22.96
C LEU A 114 7.60 13.23 -22.84
N ASN A 115 8.34 13.18 -21.74
CA ASN A 115 9.48 12.28 -21.63
C ASN A 115 9.08 10.85 -21.23
N LYS A 116 9.66 9.87 -21.92
CA LYS A 116 9.84 8.51 -21.44
C LYS A 116 10.80 8.56 -20.25
N GLN A 117 10.59 7.72 -19.25
CA GLN A 117 11.41 7.79 -18.05
C GLN A 117 11.61 6.44 -17.38
N PHE A 118 12.71 6.33 -16.66
CA PHE A 118 12.94 5.28 -15.68
C PHE A 118 13.70 5.85 -14.49
N ALA A 119 13.63 5.16 -13.36
CA ALA A 119 14.40 5.47 -12.18
C ALA A 119 15.08 4.23 -11.61
N VAL A 120 16.26 4.43 -11.03
CA VAL A 120 17.00 3.39 -10.30
C VAL A 120 17.20 3.88 -8.88
N VAL A 121 16.84 3.06 -7.90
CA VAL A 121 16.88 3.40 -6.47
C VAL A 121 17.83 2.44 -5.76
N ALA A 122 18.88 2.98 -5.16
CA ALA A 122 19.83 2.23 -4.35
C ALA A 122 19.25 1.95 -2.96
N TRP A 123 19.62 0.81 -2.37
CA TRP A 123 19.28 0.46 -0.99
C TRP A 123 20.33 1.02 -0.01
N LYS A 124 20.71 0.27 1.04
CA LYS A 124 21.60 0.72 2.11
C LYS A 124 23.07 0.82 1.69
N ASP A 125 23.48 0.03 0.70
CA ASP A 125 24.86 -0.06 0.25
C ASP A 125 25.05 0.80 -1.01
N PRO A 126 26.07 1.69 -1.05
CA PRO A 126 26.41 2.41 -2.27
C PRO A 126 26.66 1.45 -3.44
N THR A 127 26.29 1.87 -4.65
CA THR A 127 26.42 1.03 -5.84
C THR A 127 26.78 1.84 -7.07
N ILE A 128 27.58 1.23 -7.94
CA ILE A 128 27.77 1.72 -9.32
C ILE A 128 26.72 1.04 -10.21
N VAL A 129 26.09 1.84 -11.06
CA VAL A 129 25.07 1.42 -12.02
C VAL A 129 25.56 1.73 -13.44
N ASP A 130 25.75 0.67 -14.22
CA ASP A 130 26.04 0.72 -15.65
C ASP A 130 24.72 0.70 -16.44
N VAL A 131 24.44 1.77 -17.16
CA VAL A 131 23.24 1.94 -18.00
C VAL A 131 23.63 1.89 -19.48
N TYR A 132 23.21 0.85 -20.18
CA TYR A 132 23.43 0.65 -21.61
C TYR A 132 22.24 1.18 -22.40
N LEU A 133 22.34 2.41 -22.89
CA LEU A 133 21.22 3.21 -23.40
C LEU A 133 20.70 2.73 -24.76
N LYS A 134 19.37 2.64 -24.91
CA LYS A 134 18.71 2.47 -26.22
C LYS A 134 18.27 3.79 -26.87
N GLY A 135 17.91 4.78 -26.06
CA GLY A 135 17.61 6.14 -26.51
C GLY A 135 18.63 7.15 -25.98
N ALA A 136 18.76 8.31 -26.62
CA ALA A 136 19.62 9.38 -26.13
C ALA A 136 19.07 9.97 -24.83
N VAL A 137 19.93 10.32 -23.88
CA VAL A 137 19.52 10.98 -22.63
C VAL A 137 20.42 12.18 -22.36
N THR A 138 19.89 13.19 -21.70
CA THR A 138 20.71 14.24 -21.08
C THR A 138 20.71 14.03 -19.58
N PHE A 139 21.90 13.88 -19.00
CA PHE A 139 22.08 13.68 -17.57
C PHE A 139 23.18 14.61 -17.06
N GLN A 140 22.89 15.37 -16.00
CA GLN A 140 23.81 16.35 -15.41
C GLN A 140 24.44 17.29 -16.46
N ARG A 141 23.59 17.84 -17.35
CA ARG A 141 23.96 18.76 -18.46
C ARG A 141 24.86 18.15 -19.54
N LYS A 142 25.10 16.83 -19.52
CA LYS A 142 25.84 16.12 -20.55
C LYS A 142 24.89 15.24 -21.36
N ALA A 143 25.00 15.33 -22.68
CA ALA A 143 24.26 14.49 -23.61
C ALA A 143 24.97 13.14 -23.80
N TYR A 144 24.21 12.06 -23.74
CA TYR A 144 24.64 10.69 -24.00
C TYR A 144 23.81 10.15 -25.16
N ARG A 145 24.48 9.57 -26.17
CA ARG A 145 23.82 9.06 -27.37
C ARG A 145 23.26 7.66 -27.12
N ALA A 146 22.24 7.27 -27.89
CA ALA A 146 21.81 5.88 -27.98
C ALA A 146 23.01 4.95 -28.29
N GLY A 147 23.03 3.77 -27.68
CA GLY A 147 24.10 2.79 -27.79
C GLY A 147 25.32 3.04 -26.90
N THR A 148 25.36 4.15 -26.15
CA THR A 148 26.46 4.43 -25.21
C THR A 148 26.19 3.86 -23.81
N LYS A 149 27.27 3.65 -23.05
CA LYS A 149 27.21 3.29 -21.63
C LYS A 149 27.32 4.54 -20.77
N LEU A 150 26.35 4.75 -19.88
CA LEU A 150 26.37 5.76 -18.83
C LEU A 150 26.64 5.08 -17.49
N VAL A 151 27.67 5.52 -16.78
CA VAL A 151 28.06 4.99 -15.46
C VAL A 151 27.62 5.98 -14.39
N ILE A 152 26.84 5.53 -13.41
CA ILE A 152 26.26 6.36 -12.36
C ILE A 152 26.66 5.79 -11.00
N SER A 153 27.22 6.62 -10.13
CA SER A 153 27.48 6.25 -8.74
C SER A 153 26.30 6.70 -7.88
N LEU A 154 25.67 5.76 -7.17
CA LEU A 154 24.62 6.04 -6.20
C LEU A 154 25.13 5.75 -4.79
N GLY A 155 24.99 6.71 -3.89
CA GLY A 155 25.13 6.50 -2.46
C GLY A 155 23.95 5.72 -1.87
N ALA A 156 24.05 5.39 -0.59
CA ALA A 156 22.98 4.77 0.16
C ALA A 156 21.68 5.59 0.06
N TYR A 157 20.58 4.91 -0.27
CA TYR A 157 19.23 5.46 -0.41
C TYR A 157 19.13 6.61 -1.42
N GLN A 158 20.06 6.70 -2.38
CA GLN A 158 19.94 7.64 -3.49
C GLN A 158 19.14 7.03 -4.65
N ALA A 159 18.42 7.88 -5.36
CA ALA A 159 17.75 7.52 -6.60
C ALA A 159 18.31 8.35 -7.76
N VAL A 160 18.35 7.76 -8.96
CA VAL A 160 18.54 8.50 -10.21
C VAL A 160 17.31 8.36 -11.07
N GLN A 161 16.86 9.45 -11.67
CA GLN A 161 15.87 9.42 -12.75
C GLN A 161 16.56 9.82 -14.05
N LEU A 162 16.18 9.16 -15.14
CA LEU A 162 16.57 9.51 -16.50
C LEU A 162 15.33 9.68 -17.36
N GLN A 163 15.32 10.76 -18.13
CA GLN A 163 14.23 11.14 -19.03
C GLN A 163 14.74 11.30 -20.47
N SER A 164 13.89 10.95 -21.44
CA SER A 164 14.18 11.10 -22.86
C SER A 164 12.92 11.32 -23.70
N HIS A 165 13.08 11.99 -24.84
CA HIS A 165 12.09 11.98 -25.91
C HIS A 165 12.15 10.69 -26.74
N ASP A 166 13.30 10.03 -26.79
CA ASP A 166 13.51 8.76 -27.48
C ASP A 166 12.84 7.60 -26.72
N ASP A 167 12.55 6.51 -27.43
CA ASP A 167 12.18 5.25 -26.79
C ASP A 167 13.36 4.69 -25.98
N LEU A 168 13.12 4.42 -24.69
CA LEU A 168 14.12 3.86 -23.79
C LEU A 168 13.97 2.34 -23.63
N SER A 169 12.97 1.73 -24.28
CA SER A 169 12.70 0.30 -24.22
C SER A 169 13.91 -0.52 -24.65
N GLY A 170 14.27 -1.51 -23.83
CA GLY A 170 15.45 -2.35 -24.02
C GLY A 170 16.76 -1.77 -23.47
N THR A 171 16.72 -0.60 -22.82
CA THR A 171 17.88 -0.08 -22.05
C THR A 171 18.19 -1.07 -20.94
N ARG A 172 19.42 -1.59 -20.92
CA ARG A 172 19.89 -2.56 -19.94
C ARG A 172 20.54 -1.83 -18.77
N ILE A 173 20.14 -2.16 -17.55
CA ILE A 173 20.71 -1.63 -16.32
C ILE A 173 21.43 -2.77 -15.61
N VAL A 174 22.68 -2.56 -15.25
CA VAL A 174 23.48 -3.52 -14.47
C VAL A 174 24.07 -2.80 -13.26
N SER A 175 23.81 -3.27 -12.05
CA SER A 175 24.32 -2.69 -10.82
C SER A 175 25.24 -3.65 -10.06
N GLN A 176 26.13 -3.10 -9.23
CA GLN A 176 27.01 -3.90 -8.36
C GLN A 176 26.26 -4.51 -7.18
N ASN A 177 25.32 -3.76 -6.58
CA ASN A 177 24.43 -4.23 -5.52
C ASN A 177 22.97 -4.20 -5.99
N PRO A 178 22.06 -4.96 -5.35
CA PRO A 178 20.65 -4.94 -5.69
C PRO A 178 20.02 -3.53 -5.64
N VAL A 179 19.21 -3.20 -6.63
CA VAL A 179 18.52 -1.90 -6.77
C VAL A 179 17.05 -2.12 -7.15
N ALA A 180 16.19 -1.16 -6.85
CA ALA A 180 14.85 -1.11 -7.45
C ALA A 180 14.90 -0.33 -8.77
N VAL A 181 14.16 -0.78 -9.78
CA VAL A 181 14.04 -0.09 -11.06
C VAL A 181 12.56 0.16 -11.35
N TYR A 182 12.22 1.40 -11.67
CA TYR A 182 10.90 1.81 -12.14
C TYR A 182 10.97 2.25 -13.58
N SER A 183 9.95 1.94 -14.37
CA SER A 183 9.87 2.31 -15.79
C SER A 183 8.51 2.90 -16.12
N GLY A 184 8.46 3.85 -17.04
CA GLY A 184 7.19 4.51 -17.38
C GLY A 184 7.33 5.71 -18.30
N HIS A 185 6.37 6.63 -18.18
CA HIS A 185 6.29 7.83 -18.99
C HIS A 185 5.74 8.99 -18.15
N VAL A 186 6.26 10.21 -18.35
CA VAL A 186 5.82 11.42 -17.63
C VAL A 186 4.34 11.70 -17.87
N CYS A 187 3.91 11.59 -19.14
CA CYS A 187 2.51 11.54 -19.55
C CYS A 187 2.40 10.96 -20.97
N VAL A 188 1.75 9.82 -21.16
CA VAL A 188 1.60 9.15 -22.47
C VAL A 188 0.14 9.09 -22.87
N ALA A 189 -0.18 9.38 -24.14
CA ALA A 189 -1.52 9.17 -24.68
C ALA A 189 -1.50 8.25 -25.91
N LYS A 190 -2.60 7.54 -26.13
CA LYS A 190 -2.77 6.70 -27.33
C LYS A 190 -4.14 6.85 -27.94
N HIS A 191 -5.21 6.64 -27.17
CA HIS A 191 -6.59 6.75 -27.65
C HIS A 191 -7.39 7.85 -26.97
N THR A 192 -6.88 8.43 -25.89
CA THR A 192 -7.51 9.49 -25.09
C THR A 192 -6.46 10.56 -24.74
N LYS A 193 -6.63 11.27 -23.61
CA LYS A 193 -5.64 12.23 -23.12
C LYS A 193 -4.49 11.49 -22.46
N CYS A 194 -3.39 12.21 -22.22
CA CYS A 194 -2.20 11.58 -21.69
C CYS A 194 -2.37 11.34 -20.19
N ASP A 195 -1.79 10.26 -19.69
CA ASP A 195 -1.67 9.97 -18.26
C ASP A 195 -0.21 9.63 -17.92
N TYR A 196 0.21 9.91 -16.69
CA TYR A 196 1.39 9.33 -16.07
C TYR A 196 1.22 7.81 -16.01
N VAL A 197 2.29 7.10 -16.34
CA VAL A 197 2.31 5.65 -16.15
C VAL A 197 3.63 5.22 -15.55
N SER A 198 3.60 4.23 -14.68
CA SER A 198 4.78 3.78 -13.95
C SER A 198 4.61 2.42 -13.33
N GLU A 199 5.64 1.61 -13.43
CA GLU A 199 5.64 0.28 -12.83
C GLU A 199 7.03 -0.08 -12.29
N GLN A 200 7.09 -0.72 -11.12
CA GLN A 200 8.32 -1.31 -10.58
C GLN A 200 8.62 -2.60 -11.34
N LEU A 201 9.80 -2.66 -11.94
CA LEU A 201 10.22 -3.83 -12.70
C LEU A 201 10.79 -4.91 -11.79
N LEU A 202 10.59 -6.17 -12.19
CA LEU A 202 11.30 -7.32 -11.62
C LEU A 202 12.68 -7.49 -12.26
N PRO A 203 13.70 -7.92 -11.49
CA PRO A 203 15.01 -8.22 -12.06
C PRO A 203 14.94 -9.40 -13.03
N VAL A 204 15.91 -9.50 -13.94
CA VAL A 204 15.99 -10.59 -14.93
C VAL A 204 16.00 -11.98 -14.27
N SER A 205 16.53 -12.10 -13.04
CA SER A 205 16.51 -13.35 -12.26
C SER A 205 15.11 -13.86 -11.93
N ASP A 206 14.13 -12.97 -11.90
CA ASP A 206 12.76 -13.23 -11.45
C ASP A 206 11.78 -13.29 -12.64
N TRP A 207 12.29 -13.25 -13.87
CA TRP A 207 11.48 -13.34 -15.08
C TRP A 207 10.99 -14.76 -15.33
N GLY A 208 9.69 -14.88 -15.65
CA GLY A 208 9.05 -16.14 -15.99
C GLY A 208 9.00 -16.44 -17.48
N THR A 209 8.37 -17.54 -17.85
CA THR A 209 8.35 -18.07 -19.22
C THR A 209 6.94 -18.26 -19.80
N THR A 210 5.89 -18.12 -18.99
CA THR A 210 4.51 -18.42 -19.38
C THR A 210 3.59 -17.31 -18.91
N PHE A 211 2.95 -16.62 -19.86
CA PHE A 211 2.12 -15.46 -19.57
C PHE A 211 0.76 -15.58 -20.25
N ILE A 212 -0.25 -15.13 -19.53
CA ILE A 212 -1.62 -14.97 -20.03
C ILE A 212 -1.98 -13.50 -19.85
N VAL A 213 -2.39 -12.86 -20.95
CA VAL A 213 -2.85 -11.47 -20.94
C VAL A 213 -4.31 -11.44 -21.37
N PRO A 214 -5.24 -11.28 -20.42
CA PRO A 214 -6.65 -11.05 -20.74
C PRO A 214 -6.87 -9.66 -21.35
N PRO A 215 -7.77 -9.50 -22.34
CA PRO A 215 -8.17 -8.19 -22.82
C PRO A 215 -9.18 -7.55 -21.86
N LEU A 216 -9.27 -6.22 -21.86
CA LEU A 216 -10.30 -5.49 -21.09
C LEU A 216 -11.59 -5.45 -21.90
N SER A 217 -12.71 -5.90 -21.32
CA SER A 217 -13.98 -6.00 -22.05
C SER A 217 -14.57 -4.63 -22.43
N PHE A 218 -14.17 -3.59 -21.71
CA PHE A 218 -14.57 -2.21 -21.91
C PHE A 218 -13.59 -1.39 -22.76
N GLN A 219 -12.54 -1.99 -23.32
CA GLN A 219 -11.63 -1.31 -24.25
C GLN A 219 -12.24 -1.31 -25.67
N PRO A 220 -12.72 -0.16 -26.20
CA PRO A 220 -13.34 -0.11 -27.52
C PRO A 220 -12.37 -0.34 -28.70
N LYS A 221 -11.06 -0.14 -28.50
CA LYS A 221 -10.05 -0.23 -29.56
C LYS A 221 -9.14 -1.43 -29.35
N PHE A 222 -7.92 -1.19 -28.89
CA PHE A 222 -6.91 -2.19 -28.56
C PHE A 222 -5.99 -1.62 -27.48
N ASP A 223 -5.38 -2.51 -26.71
CA ASP A 223 -4.29 -2.19 -25.79
C ASP A 223 -2.99 -2.76 -26.35
N LEU A 224 -1.86 -2.43 -25.70
CA LEU A 224 -0.54 -2.88 -26.12
C LEU A 224 0.09 -3.78 -25.06
N VAL A 225 0.76 -4.84 -25.51
CA VAL A 225 1.58 -5.70 -24.67
C VAL A 225 3.02 -5.62 -25.15
N TYR A 226 3.93 -5.23 -24.27
CA TYR A 226 5.36 -5.19 -24.51
C TYR A 226 6.01 -6.45 -23.95
N VAL A 227 6.85 -7.10 -24.74
CA VAL A 227 7.61 -8.29 -24.35
C VAL A 227 9.09 -8.00 -24.52
N ALA A 228 9.85 -8.09 -23.43
CA ALA A 228 11.30 -7.88 -23.42
C ALA A 228 12.05 -9.18 -23.17
N ALA A 229 13.20 -9.35 -23.84
CA ALA A 229 14.10 -10.48 -23.65
C ALA A 229 15.50 -10.01 -23.22
N SER A 230 16.13 -10.74 -22.29
CA SER A 230 17.48 -10.49 -21.80
C SER A 230 18.55 -11.28 -22.56
N GLN A 231 18.13 -12.30 -23.30
CA GLN A 231 18.98 -13.20 -24.07
C GLN A 231 18.26 -13.68 -25.35
N HIS A 232 18.87 -14.61 -26.09
CA HIS A 232 18.18 -15.25 -27.20
C HIS A 232 17.01 -16.08 -26.69
N THR A 233 15.80 -15.71 -27.10
CA THR A 233 14.57 -16.33 -26.61
C THR A 233 13.62 -16.56 -27.77
N ARG A 234 13.16 -17.81 -27.91
CA ARG A 234 12.04 -18.12 -28.79
C ARG A 234 10.75 -17.94 -27.99
N ILE A 235 9.81 -17.16 -28.52
CA ILE A 235 8.44 -17.05 -28.01
C ILE A 235 7.46 -17.73 -28.96
N ASP A 236 6.61 -18.59 -28.43
CA ASP A 236 5.46 -19.16 -29.09
C ASP A 236 4.21 -18.51 -28.48
N TYR A 237 3.39 -17.86 -29.30
CA TYR A 237 2.25 -17.09 -28.82
C TYR A 237 0.97 -17.38 -29.59
N GLN A 238 -0.16 -17.20 -28.91
CA GLN A 238 -1.48 -17.36 -29.47
C GLN A 238 -2.36 -16.15 -29.12
N SER A 239 -2.93 -15.52 -30.15
CA SER A 239 -3.95 -14.46 -30.01
C SER A 239 -5.20 -14.87 -30.78
N GLY A 240 -6.28 -15.14 -30.05
CA GLY A 240 -7.48 -15.73 -30.63
C GLY A 240 -7.17 -17.07 -31.34
N ARG A 241 -7.40 -17.13 -32.65
CA ARG A 241 -7.09 -18.32 -33.48
C ARG A 241 -5.69 -18.31 -34.07
N ALA A 242 -5.01 -17.16 -34.08
CA ALA A 242 -3.69 -17.04 -34.70
C ALA A 242 -2.61 -17.56 -33.75
N ARG A 243 -1.79 -18.49 -34.25
CA ARG A 243 -0.59 -18.99 -33.57
C ARG A 243 0.63 -18.60 -34.38
N ALA A 244 1.65 -18.13 -33.70
CA ALA A 244 2.90 -17.76 -34.35
C ALA A 244 4.07 -17.89 -33.37
N THR A 245 5.27 -17.86 -33.93
CA THR A 245 6.53 -17.92 -33.22
C THR A 245 7.36 -16.71 -33.59
N ARG A 246 8.12 -16.17 -32.64
CA ARG A 246 9.09 -15.11 -32.87
C ARG A 246 10.36 -15.36 -32.07
N ASN A 247 11.50 -15.09 -32.68
CA ASN A 247 12.79 -15.11 -31.96
C ASN A 247 13.14 -13.69 -31.54
N LEU A 248 13.58 -13.56 -30.30
CA LEU A 248 14.05 -12.34 -29.68
C LEU A 248 15.54 -12.45 -29.34
N VAL A 249 16.22 -11.32 -29.26
CA VAL A 249 17.59 -11.20 -28.78
C VAL A 249 17.65 -10.27 -27.57
N ALA A 250 18.79 -10.28 -26.86
CA ALA A 250 19.01 -9.45 -25.68
C ALA A 250 18.71 -7.96 -25.93
N GLY A 251 17.87 -7.38 -25.06
CA GLY A 251 17.45 -5.98 -25.14
C GLY A 251 16.49 -5.67 -26.28
N GLN A 252 15.95 -6.68 -26.97
CA GLN A 252 14.85 -6.48 -27.90
C GLN A 252 13.53 -6.42 -27.14
N VAL A 253 12.73 -5.40 -27.43
CA VAL A 253 11.36 -5.27 -26.96
C VAL A 253 10.43 -5.33 -28.16
N VAL A 254 9.40 -6.17 -28.09
CA VAL A 254 8.41 -6.32 -29.16
C VAL A 254 7.03 -6.01 -28.62
N THR A 255 6.17 -5.49 -29.49
CA THR A 255 4.82 -5.06 -29.11
C THR A 255 3.77 -5.92 -29.80
N PHE A 256 2.73 -6.27 -29.07
CA PHE A 256 1.52 -6.93 -29.56
C PHE A 256 0.32 -6.03 -29.31
N GLU A 257 -0.61 -5.98 -30.27
CA GLU A 257 -1.93 -5.41 -30.04
C GLU A 257 -2.84 -6.50 -29.45
N ILE A 258 -3.56 -6.16 -28.38
CA ILE A 258 -4.56 -7.03 -27.77
C ILE A 258 -5.93 -6.36 -27.83
N LYS A 259 -6.94 -7.13 -28.24
CA LYS A 259 -8.30 -6.63 -28.44
C LYS A 259 -9.33 -7.64 -27.99
N PHE A 260 -10.30 -7.16 -27.20
CA PHE A 260 -11.45 -7.96 -26.80
C PHE A 260 -12.20 -8.53 -28.02
N PRO A 261 -12.57 -9.84 -28.03
CA PRO A 261 -12.51 -10.81 -26.93
C PRO A 261 -11.27 -11.72 -26.92
N ASN A 262 -10.20 -11.40 -27.65
CA ASN A 262 -9.08 -12.32 -27.87
C ASN A 262 -7.98 -12.12 -26.81
N PRO A 263 -7.78 -13.06 -25.87
CA PRO A 263 -6.61 -13.05 -24.99
C PRO A 263 -5.33 -13.40 -25.74
N LEU A 264 -4.20 -12.98 -25.17
CA LEU A 264 -2.87 -13.33 -25.64
C LEU A 264 -2.23 -14.32 -24.67
N TYR A 265 -1.85 -15.48 -25.17
CA TYR A 265 -1.03 -16.46 -24.46
C TYR A 265 0.38 -16.43 -25.03
N ILE A 266 1.39 -16.46 -24.17
CA ILE A 266 2.81 -16.45 -24.54
C ILE A 266 3.54 -17.53 -23.75
N SER A 267 4.31 -18.37 -24.44
CA SER A 267 5.28 -19.29 -23.85
C SER A 267 6.66 -18.98 -24.44
N ALA A 268 7.68 -18.95 -23.59
CA ALA A 268 9.04 -18.56 -23.96
C ALA A 268 10.05 -19.64 -23.59
N SER A 269 11.12 -19.75 -24.38
CA SER A 269 12.22 -20.69 -24.10
C SER A 269 13.16 -20.25 -22.97
N ALA A 270 13.03 -19.01 -22.50
CA ALA A 270 13.80 -18.41 -21.40
C ALA A 270 12.99 -17.28 -20.78
N GLY A 271 13.43 -16.79 -19.61
CA GLY A 271 12.77 -15.72 -18.87
C GLY A 271 12.53 -14.48 -19.75
N ILE A 272 11.31 -13.92 -19.70
CA ILE A 272 10.90 -12.68 -20.35
C ILE A 272 10.13 -11.79 -19.37
N GLN A 273 10.08 -10.50 -19.69
CA GLN A 273 9.19 -9.54 -19.04
C GLN A 273 8.01 -9.23 -19.94
N VAL A 274 6.80 -9.20 -19.38
CA VAL A 274 5.56 -8.85 -20.09
C VAL A 274 4.89 -7.67 -19.39
N VAL A 275 4.73 -6.56 -20.11
CA VAL A 275 4.13 -5.33 -19.60
C VAL A 275 2.88 -5.02 -20.40
N PHE A 276 1.75 -4.78 -19.72
CA PHE A 276 0.50 -4.38 -20.33
C PHE A 276 0.32 -2.87 -20.22
N PHE A 277 0.02 -2.23 -21.35
CA PHE A 277 -0.28 -0.82 -21.45
C PHE A 277 -1.72 -0.63 -21.94
N CYS A 278 -2.58 -0.17 -21.04
CA CYS A 278 -3.92 0.26 -21.41
C CYS A 278 -3.81 1.54 -22.24
N ALA A 279 -4.37 1.55 -23.44
CA ALA A 279 -4.23 2.68 -24.37
C ALA A 279 -5.19 3.85 -24.08
N GLY A 280 -5.99 3.75 -23.01
CA GLY A 280 -7.12 4.63 -22.73
C GLY A 280 -8.31 4.33 -23.65
N GLY A 281 -9.49 4.82 -23.29
CA GLY A 281 -10.71 4.56 -24.06
C GLY A 281 -11.95 5.19 -23.45
N SER A 282 -13.12 4.63 -23.79
CA SER A 282 -14.39 5.05 -23.18
C SER A 282 -15.28 3.86 -22.82
N LYS A 283 -15.90 3.95 -21.63
CA LYS A 283 -16.92 3.03 -21.12
C LYS A 283 -18.15 3.85 -20.73
N GLY A 284 -19.19 3.81 -21.56
CA GLY A 284 -20.37 4.66 -21.35
C GLY A 284 -19.98 6.15 -21.34
N LYS A 285 -20.16 6.82 -20.19
CA LYS A 285 -19.81 8.24 -20.00
C LYS A 285 -18.38 8.48 -19.48
N ILE A 286 -17.66 7.42 -19.11
CA ILE A 286 -16.30 7.49 -18.58
C ILE A 286 -15.34 7.46 -19.76
N ALA A 287 -14.65 8.57 -20.02
CA ALA A 287 -13.45 8.57 -20.86
C ALA A 287 -12.25 8.42 -19.93
N TYR A 288 -11.52 7.31 -20.02
CA TYR A 288 -10.41 6.98 -19.12
C TYR A 288 -9.09 7.04 -19.86
N ASP A 289 -8.05 7.46 -19.15
CA ASP A 289 -6.71 7.64 -19.72
C ASP A 289 -5.82 6.40 -19.46
N PRO A 290 -4.66 6.32 -20.13
CA PRO A 290 -3.77 5.15 -20.06
C PRO A 290 -3.27 4.80 -18.66
N PHE A 291 -2.90 3.54 -18.47
CA PHE A 291 -2.17 3.06 -17.29
C PHE A 291 -1.23 1.91 -17.70
N LEU A 292 -0.24 1.60 -16.86
CA LEU A 292 0.75 0.55 -17.12
C LEU A 292 0.76 -0.45 -15.98
N LEU A 293 0.86 -1.73 -16.31
CA LEU A 293 1.05 -2.77 -15.30
C LEU A 293 1.95 -3.91 -15.79
N MET A 294 2.60 -4.60 -14.86
CA MET A 294 3.30 -5.86 -15.12
C MET A 294 2.32 -7.04 -15.15
N ILE A 295 2.45 -7.92 -16.15
CA ILE A 295 1.71 -9.18 -16.18
C ILE A 295 2.56 -10.24 -15.45
N PRO A 296 2.03 -10.86 -14.37
CA PRO A 296 2.75 -11.91 -13.66
C PRO A 296 2.85 -13.20 -14.49
N ASP A 297 3.94 -13.92 -14.31
CA ASP A 297 4.10 -15.27 -14.84
C ASP A 297 3.11 -16.24 -14.18
N VAL A 298 2.63 -17.21 -14.94
CA VAL A 298 1.65 -18.21 -14.46
C VAL A 298 2.17 -19.02 -13.26
N SER A 299 3.48 -19.25 -13.15
CA SER A 299 4.08 -19.91 -11.98
C SER A 299 4.14 -19.04 -10.73
N GLY A 300 4.02 -17.71 -10.90
CA GLY A 300 3.93 -16.73 -9.81
C GLY A 300 2.50 -16.48 -9.30
N TYR A 301 1.51 -17.22 -9.81
CA TYR A 301 0.12 -17.12 -9.34
C TYR A 301 0.00 -17.58 -7.88
N CYS A 302 -0.86 -16.91 -7.12
CA CYS A 302 -1.07 -17.13 -5.68
C CYS A 302 -2.46 -17.70 -5.42
N GLN A 303 -2.66 -18.28 -4.24
CA GLN A 303 -3.98 -18.76 -3.80
C GLN A 303 -4.81 -17.66 -3.14
N ILE A 304 -4.16 -16.63 -2.60
CA ILE A 304 -4.79 -15.53 -1.86
C ILE A 304 -4.20 -14.22 -2.37
N TYR A 305 -5.06 -13.25 -2.65
CA TYR A 305 -4.71 -11.93 -3.10
C TYR A 305 -5.44 -10.86 -2.31
N ASN A 306 -4.73 -9.77 -2.01
CA ASN A 306 -5.35 -8.52 -1.60
C ASN A 306 -5.55 -7.64 -2.83
N ILE A 307 -6.77 -7.14 -3.01
CA ILE A 307 -7.12 -6.21 -4.08
C ILE A 307 -7.46 -4.85 -3.49
N HIS A 308 -6.90 -3.81 -4.09
CA HIS A 308 -7.16 -2.42 -3.70
C HIS A 308 -7.82 -1.69 -4.86
N GLY A 309 -9.11 -1.39 -4.71
CA GLY A 309 -9.84 -0.46 -5.55
C GLY A 309 -9.65 0.97 -5.05
N GLN A 310 -9.45 1.92 -5.96
CA GLN A 310 -9.24 3.33 -5.59
C GLN A 310 -10.56 4.10 -5.52
N ASP A 311 -10.61 5.08 -4.61
CA ASP A 311 -11.77 5.96 -4.50
C ASP A 311 -11.96 6.79 -5.78
N GLN A 312 -13.21 7.08 -6.16
CA GLN A 312 -13.59 7.79 -7.39
C GLN A 312 -13.37 7.02 -8.71
N TYR A 313 -12.88 5.78 -8.68
CA TYR A 313 -12.76 4.91 -9.85
C TYR A 313 -13.89 3.88 -9.89
N ASP A 314 -14.23 3.44 -11.11
CA ASP A 314 -14.87 2.15 -11.31
C ASP A 314 -13.78 1.08 -11.25
N ASN A 315 -13.85 0.18 -10.28
CA ASN A 315 -12.80 -0.78 -9.97
C ASN A 315 -13.15 -2.18 -10.49
N TYR A 316 -12.14 -2.91 -10.98
CA TYR A 316 -12.27 -4.21 -11.62
C TYR A 316 -11.15 -5.15 -11.18
N ALA A 317 -11.50 -6.41 -11.00
CA ALA A 317 -10.57 -7.51 -10.86
C ALA A 317 -10.56 -8.33 -12.16
N ILE A 318 -9.39 -8.50 -12.76
CA ILE A 318 -9.22 -9.38 -13.94
C ILE A 318 -8.60 -10.68 -13.46
N ILE A 319 -9.39 -11.75 -13.52
CA ILE A 319 -9.07 -13.04 -12.92
C ILE A 319 -8.64 -13.99 -14.04
N THR A 320 -7.54 -14.73 -13.84
CA THR A 320 -7.10 -15.82 -14.71
C THR A 320 -6.94 -17.08 -13.88
N ALA A 321 -7.69 -18.13 -14.18
CA ALA A 321 -7.69 -19.37 -13.39
C ALA A 321 -7.69 -20.59 -14.29
N LYS A 322 -7.25 -21.74 -13.77
CA LYS A 322 -7.46 -23.02 -14.46
C LYS A 322 -8.96 -23.20 -14.66
N THR A 323 -9.38 -23.60 -15.87
CA THR A 323 -10.80 -23.73 -16.21
C THR A 323 -11.53 -24.71 -15.29
N SER A 324 -10.85 -25.76 -14.80
CA SER A 324 -11.43 -26.73 -13.86
C SER A 324 -11.63 -26.18 -12.44
N GLU A 325 -10.86 -25.15 -12.07
CA GLU A 325 -10.79 -24.62 -10.69
C GLU A 325 -11.51 -23.27 -10.55
N SER A 326 -11.95 -22.66 -11.66
CA SER A 326 -12.46 -21.29 -11.68
C SER A 326 -13.72 -21.08 -10.83
N GLY A 327 -14.48 -22.14 -10.54
CA GLY A 327 -15.66 -22.10 -9.67
C GLY A 327 -15.35 -22.05 -8.17
N GLY A 328 -14.10 -22.29 -7.75
CA GLY A 328 -13.70 -22.31 -6.34
C GLY A 328 -13.19 -20.97 -5.80
N ILE A 329 -13.15 -19.92 -6.62
CA ILE A 329 -12.65 -18.60 -6.19
C ILE A 329 -13.75 -17.86 -5.43
N THR A 330 -13.39 -17.29 -4.29
CA THR A 330 -14.24 -16.45 -3.45
C THR A 330 -13.68 -15.03 -3.36
N ILE A 331 -14.54 -14.08 -2.99
CA ILE A 331 -14.19 -12.72 -2.59
C ILE A 331 -14.74 -12.50 -1.18
N ASP A 332 -13.90 -12.12 -0.23
CA ASP A 332 -14.25 -11.97 1.19
C ASP A 332 -15.03 -13.17 1.73
N LYS A 333 -14.53 -14.38 1.41
CA LYS A 333 -15.12 -15.70 1.75
C LYS A 333 -16.48 -15.99 1.09
N GLU A 334 -17.00 -15.10 0.26
CA GLU A 334 -18.24 -15.28 -0.48
C GLU A 334 -17.99 -15.70 -1.93
N PRO A 335 -18.83 -16.57 -2.54
CA PRO A 335 -18.70 -16.91 -3.95
C PRO A 335 -18.84 -15.67 -4.85
N LEU A 336 -18.10 -15.62 -5.96
CA LEU A 336 -18.15 -14.51 -6.93
C LEU A 336 -19.53 -14.32 -7.62
N GLY A 337 -20.50 -15.20 -7.36
CA GLY A 337 -21.80 -15.20 -8.03
C GLY A 337 -21.70 -15.59 -9.51
N VAL A 338 -22.58 -15.03 -10.34
CA VAL A 338 -22.62 -15.34 -11.78
C VAL A 338 -21.71 -14.40 -12.55
N ILE A 339 -20.51 -14.89 -12.89
CA ILE A 339 -19.56 -14.18 -13.75
C ILE A 339 -19.28 -14.94 -15.05
N ALA A 340 -18.95 -14.20 -16.11
CA ALA A 340 -18.73 -14.75 -17.44
C ALA A 340 -17.27 -15.21 -17.61
N TRP A 341 -17.01 -16.49 -17.31
CA TRP A 341 -15.74 -17.14 -17.61
C TRP A 341 -15.56 -17.38 -19.11
N ARG A 342 -14.40 -17.02 -19.64
CA ARG A 342 -14.04 -17.16 -21.05
C ARG A 342 -12.78 -18.01 -21.19
N PRO A 343 -12.79 -19.11 -21.96
CA PRO A 343 -11.62 -19.94 -22.14
C PRO A 343 -10.51 -19.18 -22.88
N ILE A 344 -9.25 -19.49 -22.53
CA ILE A 344 -8.06 -18.95 -23.21
C ILE A 344 -7.57 -20.00 -24.21
N PRO A 345 -7.74 -19.76 -25.53
CA PRO A 345 -7.43 -20.74 -26.55
C PRO A 345 -6.01 -21.29 -26.47
N GLY A 346 -5.87 -22.62 -26.55
CA GLY A 346 -4.57 -23.30 -26.51
C GLY A 346 -4.04 -23.57 -25.10
N THR A 347 -4.82 -23.27 -24.06
CA THR A 347 -4.44 -23.48 -22.66
C THR A 347 -5.55 -24.21 -21.89
N GLY A 348 -5.26 -24.62 -20.65
CA GLY A 348 -6.26 -25.10 -19.68
C GLY A 348 -6.80 -23.99 -18.76
N PHE A 349 -6.65 -22.73 -19.15
CA PHE A 349 -7.05 -21.56 -18.35
C PHE A 349 -8.27 -20.87 -18.96
N SER A 350 -9.01 -20.18 -18.08
CA SER A 350 -10.07 -19.25 -18.40
C SER A 350 -9.80 -17.91 -17.71
N TRP A 351 -10.39 -16.85 -18.22
CA TRP A 351 -10.37 -15.54 -17.59
C TRP A 351 -11.79 -14.99 -17.36
N ALA A 352 -11.92 -14.09 -16.39
CA ALA A 352 -13.15 -13.36 -16.11
C ALA A 352 -12.84 -11.93 -15.66
N GLU A 353 -13.81 -11.03 -15.82
CA GLU A 353 -13.79 -9.67 -15.29
C GLU A 353 -14.84 -9.59 -14.18
N TYR A 354 -14.42 -9.20 -12.98
CA TYR A 354 -15.29 -8.98 -11.83
C TYR A 354 -15.35 -7.48 -11.52
N ASN A 355 -16.55 -6.92 -11.36
CA ASN A 355 -16.76 -5.51 -11.07
C ASN A 355 -16.79 -5.31 -9.55
N LEU A 356 -15.78 -4.62 -9.01
CA LEU A 356 -15.66 -4.29 -7.58
C LEU A 356 -16.51 -3.07 -7.20
N GLY A 357 -17.09 -2.38 -8.18
CA GLY A 357 -17.90 -1.19 -8.00
C GLY A 357 -17.07 0.08 -7.81
N LYS A 358 -17.72 1.11 -7.27
CA LYS A 358 -17.13 2.42 -7.02
C LYS A 358 -16.67 2.57 -5.57
N GLY A 359 -15.76 3.51 -5.37
CA GLY A 359 -15.24 3.88 -4.06
C GLY A 359 -13.99 3.09 -3.70
N PHE A 360 -13.36 3.48 -2.59
CA PHE A 360 -12.24 2.71 -2.07
C PHE A 360 -12.73 1.30 -1.70
N LYS A 361 -12.06 0.28 -2.25
CA LYS A 361 -12.37 -1.13 -2.03
C LYS A 361 -11.13 -1.85 -1.55
N ARG A 362 -11.32 -2.74 -0.58
CA ARG A 362 -10.27 -3.62 -0.14
C ARG A 362 -10.90 -4.97 0.16
N GLU A 363 -10.62 -5.89 -0.73
CA GLU A 363 -11.25 -7.20 -0.78
C GLU A 363 -10.14 -8.26 -0.88
N THR A 364 -10.39 -9.40 -0.28
CA THR A 364 -9.52 -10.58 -0.39
C THR A 364 -10.14 -11.54 -1.38
N MET A 365 -9.41 -11.86 -2.45
CA MET A 365 -9.81 -12.96 -3.33
C MET A 365 -8.96 -14.18 -3.04
N GLU A 366 -9.60 -15.33 -2.87
CA GLU A 366 -8.91 -16.55 -2.49
C GLU A 366 -9.49 -17.78 -3.18
N HIS A 367 -8.68 -18.83 -3.22
CA HIS A 367 -9.09 -20.16 -3.67
C HIS A 367 -8.45 -21.20 -2.72
N PRO A 368 -9.19 -22.23 -2.27
CA PRO A 368 -8.72 -23.17 -1.25
C PRO A 368 -7.43 -23.93 -1.57
N THR A 369 -7.19 -24.25 -2.85
CA THR A 369 -6.07 -25.14 -3.25
C THR A 369 -5.33 -24.73 -4.52
N SER A 370 -6.04 -24.24 -5.55
CA SER A 370 -5.45 -23.83 -6.82
C SER A 370 -5.01 -22.36 -6.81
N PRO A 371 -3.78 -22.04 -7.24
CA PRO A 371 -3.40 -20.66 -7.51
C PRO A 371 -4.13 -20.13 -8.76
N PHE A 372 -4.30 -18.81 -8.81
CA PHE A 372 -4.86 -18.07 -9.94
C PHE A 372 -4.12 -16.73 -10.10
N GLY A 373 -4.26 -16.08 -11.25
CA GLY A 373 -3.68 -14.78 -11.53
C GLY A 373 -4.73 -13.69 -11.34
N LEU A 374 -4.31 -12.53 -10.85
CA LEU A 374 -5.23 -11.45 -10.53
C LEU A 374 -4.60 -10.08 -10.81
N LEU A 375 -5.32 -9.23 -11.53
CA LEU A 375 -4.95 -7.84 -11.78
C LEU A 375 -6.00 -6.92 -11.15
N SER A 376 -5.54 -5.84 -10.50
CA SER A 376 -6.38 -4.76 -10.01
C SER A 376 -6.34 -3.60 -11.00
N ILE A 377 -7.49 -3.19 -11.50
CA ILE A 377 -7.61 -2.13 -12.51
C ILE A 377 -8.74 -1.19 -12.11
N GLY A 378 -8.54 0.11 -12.31
CA GLY A 378 -9.65 1.06 -12.21
C GLY A 378 -9.62 2.09 -13.32
N ILE A 379 -10.81 2.56 -13.68
CA ILE A 379 -11.02 3.62 -14.66
C ILE A 379 -11.85 4.75 -14.07
N ALA A 380 -11.44 5.98 -14.34
CA ALA A 380 -12.16 7.19 -13.96
C ALA A 380 -12.17 8.18 -15.13
N SER A 381 -12.90 9.28 -14.96
CA SER A 381 -12.88 10.36 -15.95
C SER A 381 -11.48 10.97 -16.01
N LYS A 382 -10.83 10.84 -17.18
CA LYS A 382 -9.47 11.31 -17.48
C LYS A 382 -8.38 10.71 -16.58
N SER A 383 -8.58 9.49 -16.11
CA SER A 383 -7.52 8.76 -15.41
C SER A 383 -7.80 7.26 -15.41
N GLY A 384 -6.75 6.46 -15.22
CA GLY A 384 -6.85 5.05 -14.95
C GLY A 384 -5.69 4.61 -14.08
N TYR A 385 -5.77 3.41 -13.52
CA TYR A 385 -4.64 2.79 -12.84
C TYR A 385 -4.68 1.28 -13.07
N GLY A 386 -3.53 0.64 -12.95
CA GLY A 386 -3.46 -0.80 -12.94
C GLY A 386 -2.27 -1.34 -12.17
N SER A 387 -2.40 -2.55 -11.65
CA SER A 387 -1.30 -3.30 -11.06
C SER A 387 -1.64 -4.78 -11.02
N ALA A 388 -0.62 -5.64 -10.89
CA ALA A 388 -0.87 -6.99 -10.41
C ALA A 388 -1.42 -6.90 -8.97
N ALA A 389 -2.43 -7.72 -8.64
CA ALA A 389 -2.87 -7.82 -7.26
C ALA A 389 -1.75 -8.44 -6.40
N ILE A 390 -1.73 -8.09 -5.11
CA ILE A 390 -0.66 -8.51 -4.23
C ILE A 390 -0.99 -9.89 -3.68
N GLY A 391 -0.25 -10.90 -4.14
CA GLY A 391 -0.37 -12.27 -3.67
C GLY A 391 0.18 -12.41 -2.26
N ALA A 392 -0.66 -12.86 -1.32
CA ALA A 392 -0.25 -13.20 0.02
C ALA A 392 0.26 -14.66 0.02
N SER A 393 1.49 -14.87 -0.45
CA SER A 393 2.11 -16.19 -0.43
C SER A 393 2.51 -16.54 1.00
N ASN A 394 1.87 -17.55 1.60
CA ASN A 394 2.07 -17.99 2.98
C ASN A 394 1.71 -16.93 4.02
N ILE A 395 0.45 -16.48 4.10
CA ILE A 395 -0.03 -15.80 5.32
C ILE A 395 0.30 -16.74 6.49
N PRO A 396 1.19 -16.35 7.43
CA PRO A 396 1.48 -17.18 8.58
C PRO A 396 0.15 -17.48 9.28
N THR A 397 -0.08 -18.74 9.62
CA THR A 397 -1.27 -19.08 10.39
C THR A 397 -1.27 -18.22 11.66
N PRO A 398 -2.32 -17.42 11.93
CA PRO A 398 -2.34 -16.52 13.06
C PRO A 398 -2.03 -17.29 14.34
N SER A 399 -0.98 -16.88 15.06
CA SER A 399 -0.47 -17.61 16.21
C SER A 399 0.21 -16.67 17.19
N CYS A 400 -0.04 -16.89 18.48
CA CYS A 400 0.70 -16.21 19.54
C CYS A 400 2.20 -16.51 19.57
N SER A 401 2.67 -17.50 18.80
CA SER A 401 4.11 -17.75 18.64
C SER A 401 4.83 -16.67 17.82
N VAL A 402 4.10 -15.91 16.99
CA VAL A 402 4.66 -14.86 16.13
C VAL A 402 4.25 -13.45 16.56
N VAL A 403 3.46 -13.31 17.63
CA VAL A 403 3.03 -12.00 18.17
C VAL A 403 3.81 -11.70 19.45
N LEU A 404 4.55 -10.59 19.44
CA LEU A 404 5.25 -10.09 20.62
C LEU A 404 4.40 -9.04 21.34
N CYS A 405 3.84 -9.38 22.48
CA CYS A 405 3.03 -8.47 23.28
C CYS A 405 3.90 -7.52 24.14
N LYS A 406 3.37 -6.32 24.40
CA LYS A 406 4.02 -5.34 25.28
C LYS A 406 4.11 -5.88 26.72
N GLU A 407 5.08 -5.37 27.48
CA GLU A 407 5.24 -5.71 28.90
C GLU A 407 3.92 -5.48 29.68
N GLY A 408 3.51 -6.44 30.49
CA GLY A 408 2.21 -6.41 31.19
C GLY A 408 1.02 -6.98 30.40
N THR A 409 1.22 -7.41 29.15
CA THR A 409 0.22 -8.11 28.34
C THR A 409 0.69 -9.51 27.90
N VAL A 410 -0.24 -10.43 27.66
CA VAL A 410 0.03 -11.79 27.18
C VAL A 410 -0.80 -12.06 25.93
N CYS A 411 -0.19 -12.71 24.94
CA CYS A 411 -0.91 -13.11 23.75
C CYS A 411 -1.86 -14.28 24.05
N GLN A 412 -3.13 -14.14 23.66
CA GLN A 412 -4.10 -15.24 23.64
C GLN A 412 -4.80 -15.31 22.28
N MET A 413 -5.18 -16.52 21.87
CA MET A 413 -5.98 -16.71 20.66
C MET A 413 -7.45 -16.48 20.98
N ILE A 414 -8.04 -15.41 20.45
CA ILE A 414 -9.47 -15.05 20.58
C ILE A 414 -10.09 -15.10 19.18
N ASP A 415 -11.17 -15.85 19.00
CA ASP A 415 -11.86 -16.04 17.70
C ASP A 415 -10.95 -16.39 16.50
N GLY A 416 -9.87 -17.12 16.77
CA GLY A 416 -8.90 -17.53 15.75
C GLY A 416 -7.83 -16.49 15.40
N GLN A 417 -7.78 -15.36 16.10
CA GLN A 417 -6.76 -14.31 15.96
C GLN A 417 -5.94 -14.16 17.25
N PRO A 418 -4.63 -13.88 17.18
CA PRO A 418 -3.83 -13.57 18.36
C PRO A 418 -4.08 -12.13 18.83
N GLU A 419 -4.45 -11.97 20.10
CA GLU A 419 -4.67 -10.68 20.77
C GLU A 419 -3.81 -10.54 22.03
N CYS A 420 -3.27 -9.35 22.28
CA CYS A 420 -2.51 -9.06 23.50
C CYS A 420 -3.45 -8.55 24.60
N LEU A 421 -3.66 -9.36 25.64
CA LEU A 421 -4.54 -9.03 26.76
C LEU A 421 -3.73 -8.68 28.01
N PRO A 422 -4.17 -7.72 28.85
CA PRO A 422 -3.50 -7.41 30.10
C PRO A 422 -3.43 -8.64 31.02
N VAL A 423 -2.25 -8.89 31.56
CA VAL A 423 -2.00 -10.05 32.47
C VAL A 423 -2.76 -9.89 33.78
N SER A 424 -3.03 -8.65 34.19
CA SER A 424 -3.79 -8.32 35.40
C SER A 424 -4.47 -6.97 35.26
N ALA A 425 -5.71 -6.86 35.73
CA ALA A 425 -6.40 -5.60 35.95
C ALA A 425 -6.47 -5.31 37.45
N ALA A 426 -6.29 -4.04 37.83
CA ALA A 426 -6.46 -3.56 39.19
C ALA A 426 -7.34 -2.32 39.19
N THR A 427 -8.20 -2.19 40.20
CA THR A 427 -9.14 -1.08 40.33
C THR A 427 -8.72 -0.19 41.48
N CYS A 428 -8.60 1.11 41.21
CA CYS A 428 -8.51 2.15 42.23
C CYS A 428 -9.91 2.78 42.37
N TRP A 429 -10.37 2.95 43.61
CA TRP A 429 -11.69 3.51 43.88
C TRP A 429 -11.58 4.69 44.84
N ALA A 430 -12.31 5.76 44.56
CA ALA A 430 -12.42 6.93 45.43
C ALA A 430 -13.90 7.26 45.59
N GLY A 431 -14.43 7.18 46.81
CA GLY A 431 -15.86 7.37 47.02
C GLY A 431 -16.26 7.62 48.47
N GLY A 432 -17.46 8.18 48.64
CA GLY A 432 -18.04 8.46 49.96
C GLY A 432 -17.38 9.65 50.70
N TYR A 433 -17.23 9.52 52.02
CA TYR A 433 -16.59 10.51 52.90
C TYR A 433 -15.10 10.24 53.06
N LEU A 434 -14.31 10.54 52.01
CA LEU A 434 -12.83 10.57 52.00
C LEU A 434 -12.09 9.23 51.93
N HIS A 435 -12.76 8.14 51.52
CA HIS A 435 -12.11 6.83 51.39
C HIS A 435 -11.50 6.63 50.00
N TYR A 436 -10.20 6.34 49.98
CA TYR A 436 -9.45 5.97 48.79
C TYR A 436 -8.95 4.53 48.92
N HIS A 437 -9.30 3.70 47.94
CA HIS A 437 -8.75 2.37 47.76
C HIS A 437 -7.73 2.41 46.63
N THR A 438 -6.48 2.16 46.97
CA THR A 438 -5.37 2.05 46.02
C THR A 438 -5.44 0.77 45.20
N PHE A 439 -4.74 0.72 44.06
CA PHE A 439 -4.70 -0.43 43.16
C PHE A 439 -4.21 -1.73 43.83
N ASP A 440 -3.40 -1.64 44.90
CA ASP A 440 -2.96 -2.79 45.70
C ASP A 440 -3.90 -3.10 46.88
N GLY A 441 -5.10 -2.48 46.90
CA GLY A 441 -6.18 -2.77 47.83
C GLY A 441 -6.08 -2.07 49.19
N ARG A 442 -5.14 -1.13 49.39
CA ARG A 442 -5.01 -0.41 50.66
C ARG A 442 -6.00 0.76 50.75
N LEU A 443 -6.56 0.93 51.94
CA LEU A 443 -7.48 2.01 52.29
C LEU A 443 -6.71 3.20 52.89
N TYR A 444 -7.04 4.41 52.42
CA TYR A 444 -6.55 5.68 52.98
C TYR A 444 -7.69 6.68 53.16
N ASP A 445 -7.61 7.45 54.24
CA ASP A 445 -8.49 8.58 54.52
C ASP A 445 -7.71 9.88 54.32
N ILE A 446 -8.11 10.66 53.30
CA ILE A 446 -7.40 11.91 52.92
C ILE A 446 -8.23 13.11 53.36
N HIS A 447 -7.75 13.87 54.32
CA HIS A 447 -8.42 15.07 54.83
C HIS A 447 -7.77 16.36 54.32
N GLY A 448 -8.59 17.38 54.01
CA GLY A 448 -8.13 18.71 53.63
C GLY A 448 -8.69 19.17 52.28
N ALA A 449 -9.06 20.44 52.18
CA ALA A 449 -9.60 21.03 50.97
C ALA A 449 -8.47 21.43 50.01
N CYS A 450 -8.08 20.50 49.14
CA CYS A 450 -7.03 20.67 48.14
C CYS A 450 -7.34 19.81 46.91
N THR A 451 -6.59 20.02 45.83
CA THR A 451 -6.61 19.17 44.65
C THR A 451 -5.55 18.08 44.82
N TYR A 452 -5.96 16.82 44.72
CA TYR A 452 -5.09 15.66 44.88
C TYR A 452 -5.01 14.89 43.56
N THR A 453 -3.81 14.44 43.19
CA THR A 453 -3.64 13.48 42.10
C THR A 453 -4.04 12.09 42.60
N VAL A 454 -5.06 11.50 41.97
CA VAL A 454 -5.60 10.18 42.30
C VAL A 454 -4.80 9.09 41.58
N ALA A 455 -4.55 9.29 40.30
CA ALA A 455 -3.72 8.40 39.49
C ALA A 455 -3.10 9.19 38.34
N LYS A 456 -1.83 8.92 38.05
CA LYS A 456 -1.09 9.53 36.94
C LYS A 456 -0.07 8.54 36.42
N THR A 457 0.18 8.55 35.11
CA THR A 457 1.28 7.79 34.52
C THR A 457 2.62 8.34 35.01
N CYS A 458 3.47 7.47 35.59
CA CYS A 458 4.82 7.87 36.00
C CYS A 458 5.82 7.64 34.85
N GLY A 459 6.34 8.71 34.23
CA GLY A 459 7.25 8.64 33.08
C GLY A 459 7.65 10.02 32.57
N CYS A 460 8.32 10.10 31.42
CA CYS A 460 8.45 11.38 30.71
C CYS A 460 7.08 11.78 30.14
N ASP A 461 6.80 13.08 30.01
CA ASP A 461 5.63 13.62 29.28
C ASP A 461 5.70 13.37 27.75
N CYS A 462 6.48 12.37 27.33
CA CYS A 462 6.76 12.00 25.95
C CYS A 462 6.07 10.70 25.52
N ASP A 463 5.30 10.07 26.42
CA ASP A 463 4.46 8.92 26.14
C ASP A 463 3.10 9.39 25.57
N PRO A 464 2.73 8.98 24.34
CA PRO A 464 1.46 9.36 23.71
C PRO A 464 0.20 8.79 24.39
N HIS A 465 0.31 8.11 25.53
CA HIS A 465 -0.82 7.58 26.31
C HIS A 465 -0.78 7.99 27.80
N SER A 466 -0.14 9.14 28.11
CA SER A 466 -0.09 9.63 29.49
C SER A 466 -1.44 10.18 29.95
N PHE A 467 -1.87 9.83 31.16
CA PHE A 467 -3.07 10.38 31.77
C PHE A 467 -2.78 10.98 33.15
N ASP A 468 -3.61 11.95 33.55
CA ASP A 468 -3.61 12.57 34.89
C ASP A 468 -5.06 12.67 35.40
N ILE A 469 -5.35 12.02 36.52
CA ILE A 469 -6.64 12.07 37.19
C ILE A 469 -6.46 12.81 38.51
N THR A 470 -7.18 13.91 38.66
CA THR A 470 -7.17 14.75 39.87
C THR A 470 -8.55 14.82 40.50
N ALA A 471 -8.60 14.80 41.82
CA ALA A 471 -9.79 15.00 42.63
C ALA A 471 -9.69 16.33 43.37
N GLU A 472 -10.67 17.20 43.17
CA GLU A 472 -10.78 18.45 43.92
C GLU A 472 -11.64 18.21 45.17
N ASN A 473 -11.00 18.23 46.34
CA ASN A 473 -11.69 18.08 47.61
C ASN A 473 -12.10 19.45 48.17
N GLY A 474 -13.38 19.61 48.48
CA GLY A 474 -13.95 20.82 49.09
C GLY A 474 -14.40 20.59 50.53
N ASN A 475 -14.71 21.68 51.24
CA ASN A 475 -15.35 21.65 52.56
C ASN A 475 -16.62 22.54 52.56
N ARG A 476 -17.59 22.23 53.42
CA ARG A 476 -18.84 23.01 53.58
C ARG A 476 -18.83 23.78 54.92
N GLY A 477 -17.78 24.57 55.13
CA GLY A 477 -17.64 25.41 56.33
C GLY A 477 -17.16 24.68 57.60
N ASN A 478 -17.10 23.34 57.61
CA ASN A 478 -16.40 22.56 58.62
C ASN A 478 -15.04 22.10 58.08
N THR A 479 -13.95 22.65 58.60
CA THR A 479 -12.57 22.31 58.16
C THR A 479 -12.12 20.91 58.54
N GLN A 480 -12.86 20.21 59.41
CA GLN A 480 -12.58 18.83 59.83
C GLN A 480 -13.13 17.78 58.85
N ILE A 481 -14.00 18.16 57.90
CA ILE A 481 -14.66 17.22 56.97
C ILE A 481 -14.56 17.78 55.55
N SER A 482 -13.93 17.01 54.66
CA SER A 482 -13.80 17.31 53.23
C SER A 482 -14.59 16.28 52.40
N TYR A 483 -14.91 16.61 51.15
CA TYR A 483 -15.56 15.70 50.21
C TYR A 483 -15.04 15.92 48.80
N ILE A 484 -15.10 14.89 47.95
CA ILE A 484 -14.79 15.01 46.52
C ILE A 484 -15.87 15.88 45.87
N GLY A 485 -15.46 17.03 45.34
CA GLY A 485 -16.33 18.00 44.68
C GLY A 485 -16.35 17.85 43.16
N SER A 486 -15.20 17.52 42.57
CA SER A 486 -15.05 17.23 41.16
C SER A 486 -13.89 16.27 40.91
N LEU A 487 -13.97 15.53 39.80
CA LEU A 487 -12.89 14.72 39.25
C LEU A 487 -12.54 15.29 37.87
N SER A 488 -11.27 15.55 37.63
CA SER A 488 -10.76 15.97 36.32
C SER A 488 -9.81 14.92 35.77
N ILE A 489 -10.14 14.40 34.60
CA ILE A 489 -9.39 13.39 33.86
C ILE A 489 -8.78 14.10 32.66
N GLN A 490 -7.45 14.05 32.55
CA GLN A 490 -6.73 14.58 31.41
C GLN A 490 -6.06 13.43 30.65
N VAL A 491 -6.38 13.30 29.37
CA VAL A 491 -5.81 12.30 28.44
C VAL A 491 -5.57 12.99 27.11
N ASP A 492 -4.37 12.86 26.54
CA ASP A 492 -4.02 13.36 25.20
C ASP A 492 -4.39 14.82 24.91
N GLY A 493 -4.25 15.67 25.93
CA GLY A 493 -4.57 17.11 25.85
C GLY A 493 -6.06 17.45 25.97
N VAL A 494 -6.93 16.45 26.12
CA VAL A 494 -8.36 16.61 26.42
C VAL A 494 -8.57 16.57 27.93
N THR A 495 -9.34 17.53 28.46
CA THR A 495 -9.75 17.54 29.88
C THR A 495 -11.23 17.25 29.99
N ILE A 496 -11.54 16.24 30.79
CA ILE A 496 -12.88 15.75 31.09
C ILE A 496 -13.14 16.02 32.57
N THR A 497 -14.18 16.79 32.90
CA THR A 497 -14.53 17.06 34.31
C THR A 497 -15.89 16.47 34.67
N VAL A 498 -15.90 15.67 35.73
CA VAL A 498 -17.09 15.11 36.38
C VAL A 498 -17.32 15.89 37.67
N ALA A 499 -18.45 16.59 37.79
CA ALA A 499 -18.76 17.41 38.96
C ALA A 499 -19.86 16.75 39.82
N ARG A 500 -19.72 16.86 41.13
CA ARG A 500 -20.70 16.34 42.07
C ARG A 500 -22.08 16.97 41.83
N ALA A 501 -23.11 16.13 41.82
CA ALA A 501 -24.52 16.46 41.55
C ALA A 501 -24.86 16.80 40.09
N GLU A 502 -23.94 16.59 39.14
CA GLU A 502 -24.20 16.61 37.69
C GLU A 502 -24.29 15.17 37.15
N VAL A 503 -25.30 14.43 37.61
CA VAL A 503 -25.48 13.00 37.26
C VAL A 503 -25.74 12.84 35.76
N GLY A 504 -24.92 12.02 35.08
CA GLY A 504 -25.03 11.73 33.65
C GLY A 504 -24.40 12.77 32.71
N PHE A 505 -23.81 13.84 33.27
CA PHE A 505 -23.18 14.90 32.50
C PHE A 505 -21.69 15.01 32.80
N VAL A 506 -20.93 15.27 31.74
CA VAL A 506 -19.49 15.48 31.81
C VAL A 506 -19.16 16.75 31.02
N ARG A 507 -18.23 17.56 31.52
CA ARG A 507 -17.82 18.81 30.85
C ARG A 507 -16.59 18.55 29.99
N GLY A 508 -16.69 18.85 28.69
CA GLY A 508 -15.60 18.85 27.71
C GLY A 508 -15.55 20.16 26.91
N ALA A 509 -14.41 20.46 26.29
CA ALA A 509 -14.28 21.59 25.38
C ALA A 509 -15.06 21.29 24.08
N GLU A 510 -16.23 21.91 23.96
CA GLU A 510 -17.24 21.77 22.90
C GLU A 510 -18.25 20.60 23.10
N GLU A 511 -19.46 21.01 23.53
CA GLU A 511 -20.71 20.24 23.69
C GLU A 511 -20.87 19.30 24.91
N ARG A 512 -22.09 19.30 25.47
CA ARG A 512 -22.54 18.44 26.57
C ARG A 512 -22.76 17.02 26.02
N CYS A 513 -21.96 16.05 26.45
CA CYS A 513 -22.19 14.65 26.12
C CYS A 513 -23.02 13.97 27.23
N ASP A 514 -24.10 13.29 26.85
CA ASP A 514 -24.83 12.36 27.71
C ASP A 514 -24.02 11.05 27.77
N VAL A 515 -23.54 10.67 28.97
CA VAL A 515 -22.93 9.34 29.19
C VAL A 515 -23.77 8.57 30.20
N PHE A 516 -24.20 7.37 29.80
CA PHE A 516 -25.04 6.49 30.61
C PHE A 516 -24.23 5.74 31.68
N THR A 517 -24.85 5.64 32.86
CA THR A 517 -24.52 4.87 34.09
C THR A 517 -23.23 5.24 34.83
N VAL A 518 -23.33 6.26 35.71
CA VAL A 518 -22.59 6.31 36.98
C VAL A 518 -23.52 5.67 38.02
N ASP A 519 -23.14 4.53 38.61
CA ASP A 519 -24.01 3.89 39.61
C ASP A 519 -24.16 4.81 40.84
N SER A 520 -25.42 5.00 41.22
CA SER A 520 -25.91 6.10 42.06
C SER A 520 -25.57 6.02 43.55
N ALA A 521 -24.51 5.30 43.91
CA ALA A 521 -24.01 5.20 45.29
C ALA A 521 -22.48 5.31 45.43
N SER A 522 -21.72 5.36 44.32
CA SER A 522 -20.26 5.38 44.33
C SER A 522 -19.69 6.01 43.06
N GLU A 523 -18.75 6.94 43.20
CA GLU A 523 -17.93 7.43 42.08
C GLU A 523 -16.91 6.31 41.73
N GLU A 524 -17.36 5.28 41.00
CA GLU A 524 -16.50 4.21 40.50
C GLU A 524 -15.84 4.60 39.18
N ILE A 525 -14.49 4.60 39.14
CA ILE A 525 -13.71 4.67 37.90
C ILE A 525 -13.23 3.25 37.60
N ASN A 526 -13.80 2.62 36.58
CA ASN A 526 -13.37 1.30 36.12
C ASN A 526 -12.38 1.43 34.95
N SER A 527 -11.44 0.50 34.82
CA SER A 527 -10.45 0.52 33.71
C SER A 527 -11.09 0.38 32.33
N SER A 528 -12.37 -0.03 32.25
CA SER A 528 -13.15 -0.11 31.03
C SER A 528 -13.52 1.25 30.42
N ILE A 529 -13.48 2.35 31.19
CA ILE A 529 -13.79 3.70 30.69
C ILE A 529 -12.62 4.27 29.86
N LEU A 530 -11.38 3.95 30.25
CA LEU A 530 -10.18 4.34 29.50
C LEU A 530 -10.09 3.62 28.14
N HIS A 531 -10.61 2.40 28.06
CA HIS A 531 -10.60 1.60 26.82
C HIS A 531 -11.58 2.10 25.74
N GLN A 532 -12.47 3.05 26.06
CA GLN A 532 -13.34 3.74 25.08
C GLN A 532 -12.79 5.10 24.65
N LEU A 533 -11.67 5.54 25.23
CA LEU A 533 -10.97 6.79 24.89
C LEU A 533 -9.65 6.54 24.12
N GLU A 534 -9.17 5.29 24.06
CA GLU A 534 -8.18 4.76 23.11
C GLU A 534 -8.86 4.23 21.84
#